data_AF-A0A644WIP5-F1
#
_entry.id   AF-A0A644WIP5-F1
#
_cell.length_a   1.000
_cell.length_b   1.000
_cell.length_c   1.000
_cell.angle_alpha   90.00
_cell.angle_beta   90.00
_cell.angle_gamma   90.00
#
_symmetry.space_group_name_H-M   'P 1'
#
loop_
_entity.id
_entity.type
_entity.pdbx_description
1 polymer ?
#
loop_
_entity_poly.entity_id
_entity_poly.type
_entity_poly.pdbx_seq_one_letter_code
_entity_poly.pdbx_strand_id
1 'polypeptide(L)'
;MDKNMSEQLGPEIPIKERELPMGLPGVNRRMVSGFMLANGLVLLESERDPQGRYYGGAGMDGMYLRTPHIFTPVRDASCKIRAFREVLSKPYKSPKRGEPER
;
A
#
# COMPACT_ATOMS: atom_id res chain seq x y z
N MET A 1 12.72 24.55 17.57
CA MET A 1 11.41 24.28 18.20
C MET A 1 10.43 23.89 17.11
N ASP A 2 10.13 22.59 17.10
CA ASP A 2 8.84 21.97 16.74
C ASP A 2 8.31 22.08 15.31
N LYS A 3 8.51 21.02 14.52
CA LYS A 3 7.40 20.24 13.96
C LYS A 3 7.79 18.77 13.96
N ASN A 4 7.46 18.07 15.05
CA ASN A 4 7.23 16.63 14.99
C ASN A 4 6.10 16.42 13.96
N MET A 5 6.46 16.24 12.69
CA MET A 5 5.58 15.74 11.65
C MET A 5 5.38 14.26 11.95
N SER A 6 4.62 13.97 13.00
CA SER A 6 4.19 12.62 13.32
C SER A 6 3.31 12.18 12.16
N GLU A 7 3.86 11.38 11.25
CA GLU A 7 3.09 10.65 10.25
C GLU A 7 1.93 9.97 10.98
N GLN A 8 0.70 10.37 10.67
CA GLN A 8 -0.45 9.75 11.31
C GLN A 8 -0.61 8.37 10.70
N LEU A 9 -0.62 7.34 11.54
CA LEU A 9 -0.83 5.97 11.09
C LEU A 9 -2.30 5.61 11.28
N GLY A 10 -2.90 5.08 10.23
CA GLY A 10 -4.25 4.51 10.26
C GLY A 10 -4.34 3.27 11.17
N PRO A 11 -5.51 2.63 11.24
CA PRO A 11 -5.67 1.38 11.98
C PRO A 11 -4.77 0.26 11.43
N GLU A 12 -4.50 -0.75 12.25
CA GLU A 12 -3.83 -1.96 11.78
C GLU A 12 -4.76 -2.78 10.88
N ILE A 13 -4.25 -3.12 9.71
CA ILE A 13 -4.94 -3.92 8.70
C ILE A 13 -4.24 -5.28 8.66
N PRO A 14 -4.92 -6.37 9.05
CA PRO A 14 -4.32 -7.69 9.08
C PRO A 14 -4.04 -8.20 7.66
N ILE A 15 -3.01 -9.05 7.56
CA ILE A 15 -2.67 -9.76 6.32
C ILE A 15 -3.63 -10.92 6.16
N LYS A 16 -4.27 -11.00 5.00
CA LYS A 16 -5.12 -12.10 4.58
C LYS A 16 -4.32 -13.19 3.85
N GLU A 17 -3.46 -12.80 2.90
CA GLU A 17 -2.64 -13.72 2.11
C GLU A 17 -1.22 -13.17 1.92
N ARG A 18 -0.24 -14.06 1.73
CA ARG A 18 1.20 -13.74 1.60
C ARG A 18 1.80 -14.09 0.23
N GLU A 19 1.00 -14.67 -0.64
CA GLU A 19 1.39 -15.02 -2.01
C GLU A 19 0.22 -14.66 -2.92
N LEU A 20 0.51 -13.93 -3.99
CA LEU A 20 -0.54 -13.36 -4.83
C LEU A 20 -0.41 -13.85 -6.26
N PRO A 21 -1.50 -14.29 -6.89
CA PRO A 21 -1.50 -14.57 -8.31
C PRO A 21 -1.38 -13.26 -9.08
N MET A 22 -0.35 -13.14 -9.91
CA MET A 22 -0.11 -12.04 -10.82
C MET A 22 -0.04 -12.52 -12.27
N GLY A 23 -0.40 -11.66 -13.20
CA GLY A 23 -0.51 -11.94 -14.62
C GLY A 23 -1.81 -12.63 -15.02
N LEU A 24 -2.19 -12.48 -16.29
CA LEU A 24 -3.47 -12.94 -16.82
C LEU A 24 -3.56 -14.48 -16.79
N PRO A 25 -4.72 -15.04 -16.37
CA PRO A 25 -4.98 -16.48 -16.46
C PRO A 25 -4.75 -16.99 -17.89
N GLY A 26 -3.98 -18.08 -18.03
CA GLY A 26 -3.70 -18.70 -19.33
C GLY A 26 -2.61 -18.04 -20.18
N VAL A 27 -2.04 -16.91 -19.75
CA VAL A 27 -0.96 -16.22 -20.48
C VAL A 27 0.35 -16.21 -19.69
N ASN A 28 0.32 -15.67 -18.46
CA ASN A 28 1.52 -15.53 -17.62
C ASN A 28 1.12 -15.46 -16.14
N ARG A 29 0.30 -16.40 -15.68
CA ARG A 29 -0.07 -16.46 -14.27
C ARG A 29 1.10 -16.98 -13.44
N ARG A 30 1.58 -16.17 -12.50
CA ARG A 30 2.68 -16.50 -11.58
C ARG A 30 2.29 -16.11 -10.16
N MET A 31 2.73 -16.89 -9.18
CA MET A 31 2.65 -16.47 -7.78
C MET A 31 3.82 -15.52 -7.50
N VAL A 32 3.54 -14.39 -6.86
CA VAL A 32 4.57 -13.45 -6.41
C VAL A 32 4.47 -13.24 -4.92
N SER A 33 5.62 -12.96 -4.31
CA SER A 33 5.70 -12.53 -2.92
C SER A 33 5.06 -11.16 -2.74
N GLY A 34 4.10 -11.08 -1.83
CA GLY A 34 3.37 -9.87 -1.51
C GLY A 34 2.38 -10.11 -0.39
N PHE A 35 1.54 -9.13 -0.09
CA PHE A 35 0.55 -9.22 0.98
C PHE A 35 -0.80 -8.73 0.45
N MET A 36 -1.81 -9.59 0.55
CA MET A 36 -3.20 -9.13 0.46
C MET A 36 -3.64 -8.73 1.85
N LEU A 37 -4.08 -7.50 2.01
CA LEU A 37 -4.65 -6.98 3.23
C LEU A 37 -6.14 -7.37 3.33
N ALA A 38 -6.66 -7.43 4.55
CA ALA A 38 -8.07 -7.77 4.78
C ALA A 38 -9.07 -6.78 4.14
N ASN A 39 -8.63 -5.56 3.83
CA ASN A 39 -9.44 -4.57 3.10
C ASN A 39 -9.39 -4.73 1.57
N GLY A 40 -8.72 -5.77 1.06
CA GLY A 40 -8.61 -6.06 -0.38
C GLY A 40 -7.47 -5.35 -1.10
N LEU A 41 -6.69 -4.51 -0.42
CA LEU A 41 -5.49 -3.92 -1.00
C LEU A 41 -4.35 -4.93 -1.07
N VAL A 42 -3.50 -4.75 -2.08
CA VAL A 42 -2.33 -5.57 -2.36
C VAL A 42 -1.07 -4.76 -2.13
N LEU A 43 -0.08 -5.35 -1.46
CA LEU A 43 1.26 -4.80 -1.27
C LEU A 43 2.28 -5.76 -1.88
N LEU A 44 2.99 -5.36 -2.92
CA LEU A 44 3.99 -6.22 -3.57
C LEU A 44 5.38 -5.95 -3.01
N GLU A 45 6.20 -7.00 -2.84
CA GLU A 45 7.61 -6.83 -2.44
C GLU A 45 8.40 -5.97 -3.45
N SER A 46 8.04 -6.04 -4.74
CA SER A 46 8.64 -5.18 -5.78
C SER A 46 8.30 -3.70 -5.63
N GLU A 47 7.23 -3.36 -4.91
CA GLU A 47 6.78 -1.98 -4.64
C GLU A 47 7.16 -1.51 -3.24
N ARG A 48 8.14 -2.18 -2.62
CA ARG A 48 8.71 -1.79 -1.34
C ARG A 48 9.73 -0.66 -1.55
N ASP A 49 9.57 0.42 -0.81
CA ASP A 49 10.51 1.54 -0.80
C ASP A 49 11.79 1.18 0.00
N PRO A 50 12.89 1.94 -0.17
CA PRO A 50 14.14 1.72 0.59
C PRO A 50 13.99 1.84 2.11
N GLN A 51 12.95 2.53 2.59
CA GLN A 51 12.65 2.68 4.02
C GLN A 51 11.84 1.48 4.56
N GLY A 52 11.45 0.56 3.69
CA GLY A 52 10.68 -0.63 4.01
C GLY A 52 9.18 -0.42 4.12
N ARG A 53 8.65 0.69 3.58
CA ARG A 53 7.22 0.91 3.38
C ARG A 53 6.80 0.36 2.02
N TYR A 54 5.51 0.17 1.82
CA TYR A 54 4.96 -0.44 0.61
C TYR A 54 3.97 0.51 -0.02
N TYR A 55 4.01 0.64 -1.35
CA TYR A 55 2.90 1.26 -2.06
C TYR A 55 1.71 0.29 -2.09
N GLY A 56 0.52 0.81 -1.80
CA GLY A 56 -0.73 0.09 -1.95
C GLY A 56 -1.11 -0.07 -3.41
N GLY A 57 -1.76 -1.17 -3.77
CA GLY A 57 -2.43 -1.30 -5.05
C GLY A 57 -3.76 -2.03 -4.96
N ALA A 58 -4.61 -1.76 -5.94
CA ALA A 58 -5.80 -2.58 -6.17
C ALA A 58 -5.40 -3.76 -7.07
N GLY A 59 -5.61 -4.98 -6.58
CA GLY A 59 -5.39 -6.20 -7.35
C GLY A 59 -6.68 -6.69 -7.98
N MET A 60 -6.71 -6.90 -9.30
CA MET A 60 -7.85 -7.49 -10.01
C MET A 60 -7.34 -8.43 -11.10
N ASP A 61 -7.77 -9.71 -11.07
CA ASP A 61 -7.44 -10.72 -12.09
C ASP A 61 -5.94 -10.83 -12.48
N GLY A 62 -5.06 -10.71 -11.49
CA GLY A 62 -3.61 -10.78 -11.68
C GLY A 62 -2.98 -9.47 -12.16
N MET A 63 -3.74 -8.39 -12.30
CA MET A 63 -3.23 -7.04 -12.53
C MET A 63 -3.05 -6.30 -11.21
N TYR A 64 -2.07 -5.41 -11.16
CA TYR A 64 -1.79 -4.55 -10.01
C TYR A 64 -1.82 -3.09 -10.45
N LEU A 65 -2.76 -2.32 -9.89
CA LEU A 65 -2.81 -0.87 -10.08
C LEU A 65 -2.27 -0.18 -8.82
N ARG A 66 -1.07 0.38 -8.93
CA ARG A 66 -0.45 1.14 -7.85
C ARG A 66 -1.30 2.37 -7.50
N THR A 67 -1.51 2.58 -6.22
CA THR A 67 -2.20 3.73 -5.64
C THR A 67 -1.20 4.67 -4.95
N PRO A 68 -1.57 5.93 -4.64
CA PRO A 68 -0.71 6.83 -3.88
C PRO A 68 -0.63 6.49 -2.38
N HIS A 69 -1.41 5.52 -1.89
CA HIS A 69 -1.42 5.11 -0.50
C HIS A 69 -0.13 4.37 -0.14
N ILE A 70 0.46 4.73 1.00
CA ILE A 70 1.70 4.13 1.50
C ILE A 70 1.37 3.37 2.79
N PHE A 71 1.94 2.19 2.95
CA PHE A 71 1.72 1.33 4.10
C PHE A 71 3.04 1.01 4.80
N THR A 72 3.04 1.11 6.13
CA THR A 72 4.17 0.70 6.96
C THR A 72 3.89 -0.68 7.59
N PRO A 73 4.87 -1.61 7.61
CA PRO A 73 4.69 -2.92 8.22
C PRO A 73 4.65 -2.83 9.75
N VAL A 74 3.67 -3.50 10.35
CA VAL A 74 3.65 -3.79 11.78
C VAL A 74 4.33 -5.13 12.00
N ARG A 75 5.37 -5.12 12.83
CA ARG A 75 6.17 -6.30 13.14
C ARG A 75 5.83 -6.87 14.51
N ASP A 76 6.04 -8.17 14.68
CA ASP A 76 5.99 -8.81 15.99
C ASP A 76 7.33 -8.80 16.72
N ALA A 77 7.34 -9.39 17.92
CA ALA A 77 8.54 -9.53 18.73
C ALA A 77 9.65 -10.34 18.03
N SER A 78 9.28 -11.16 17.05
CA SER A 78 10.19 -11.93 16.20
C SER A 78 10.56 -11.18 14.90
N CYS A 79 10.29 -9.88 14.81
CA CYS A 79 10.49 -9.05 13.63
C CYS A 79 9.71 -9.48 12.37
N LYS A 80 8.71 -10.37 12.51
CA LYS A 80 7.89 -10.83 11.38
C LYS A 80 6.74 -9.87 11.15
N ILE A 81 6.44 -9.57 9.89
CA ILE A 81 5.30 -8.71 9.53
C ILE A 81 4.01 -9.46 9.85
N ARG A 82 3.18 -8.85 10.72
CA ARG A 82 1.87 -9.37 11.15
C ARG A 82 0.69 -8.62 10.53
N ALA A 83 0.85 -7.32 10.29
CA ALA A 83 -0.17 -6.42 9.79
C ALA A 83 0.49 -5.21 9.12
N PHE A 84 -0.32 -4.32 8.55
CA PHE A 84 0.14 -3.07 7.96
C PHE A 84 -0.70 -1.90 8.46
N ARG A 85 -0.11 -0.71 8.49
CA ARG A 85 -0.84 0.54 8.78
C ARG A 85 -0.66 1.50 7.62
N GLU A 86 -1.74 2.13 7.21
CA GLU A 86 -1.67 3.19 6.22
C GLU A 86 -1.00 4.43 6.80
N VAL A 87 -0.09 5.04 6.04
CA VAL A 87 0.49 6.34 6.35
C VAL A 87 -0.49 7.40 5.86
N LEU A 88 -1.27 7.94 6.78
CA LEU A 88 -2.20 9.02 6.53
C LEU A 88 -1.40 10.31 6.38
N SER A 89 -1.04 10.63 5.14
CA SER A 89 -0.62 11.99 4.81
C SER A 89 -1.80 12.94 5.05
N LYS A 90 -1.51 14.16 5.50
CA LYS A 90 -2.54 15.21 5.50
C LYS A 90 -3.09 15.33 4.08
N PRO A 91 -4.42 15.46 3.90
CA PRO A 91 -4.99 15.54 2.56
C PRO A 91 -4.26 16.62 1.78
N TYR A 92 -3.63 16.24 0.68
CA TYR A 92 -3.05 17.20 -0.23
C TYR A 92 -4.23 18.01 -0.77
N LYS A 93 -4.39 19.25 -0.31
CA LYS A 93 -5.36 20.18 -0.91
C LYS A 93 -4.96 20.26 -2.38
N SER A 94 -5.75 19.64 -3.24
CA SER A 94 -5.61 19.83 -4.69
C SER A 94 -5.62 21.35 -4.91
N PRO A 95 -4.59 21.95 -5.55
CA PRO A 95 -4.75 23.31 -6.01
C PRO A 95 -5.99 23.32 -6.90
N LYS A 96 -6.96 24.16 -6.56
CA LYS A 96 -8.20 24.26 -7.32
C LYS A 96 -7.81 24.49 -8.78
N ARG A 97 -8.20 23.55 -9.64
CA ARG A 97 -8.11 23.67 -11.10
C ARG A 97 -8.79 25.02 -11.41
N GLY A 98 -7.99 25.99 -11.87
CA GLY A 98 -8.46 27.34 -12.11
C GLY A 98 -9.76 27.31 -12.89
N GLU A 99 -10.79 27.97 -12.38
CA GLU A 99 -11.90 28.40 -13.21
C GLU A 99 -11.31 29.14 -14.42
N PRO A 100 -11.72 28.83 -15.66
CA PRO A 100 -11.40 29.71 -16.76
C PRO A 100 -12.14 31.03 -16.51
N GLU A 101 -11.40 32.09 -16.21
CA GLU A 101 -11.91 33.46 -16.31
C GLU A 101 -12.44 33.63 -17.74
N ARG A 102 -13.73 33.96 -17.84
CA ARG A 102 -14.44 34.22 -19.09
C ARG A 102 -14.33 35.69 -19.47
#